data_AF-A0A0Q8TCT3-F1
#
_entry.id   AF-A0A0Q8TCT3-F1
#
_cell.length_a   1.000
_cell.length_b   1.000
_cell.length_c   1.000
_cell.angle_alpha   90.00
_cell.angle_beta   90.00
_cell.angle_gamma   90.00
#
_symmetry.space_group_name_H-M   'P 1'
#
loop_
_entity.id
_entity.type
_entity.pdbx_description
1 polymer ?
#
loop_
_entity_poly.entity_id
_entity_poly.type
_entity_poly.pdbx_seq_one_letter_code
_entity_poly.pdbx_strand_id
1 'polypeptide(L)'
;MLAVAAALIWLTGLAHSFLGERYILIRLLRREDSLPKVLGSTAFTAGTLRFAWHLTTVAWWALAYLVFLLVGGLVLAARGQG
;
A
#
# COMPACT_ATOMS: atom_id res chain seq x y z
N MET A 1 -3.97 -8.70 19.90
CA MET A 1 -2.90 -8.89 18.89
C MET A 1 -3.34 -8.45 17.49
N LEU A 2 -4.48 -8.92 16.96
CA LEU A 2 -4.94 -8.55 15.61
C LEU A 2 -5.23 -7.06 15.40
N ALA A 3 -5.78 -6.35 16.38
CA ALA A 3 -6.01 -4.90 16.27
C ALA A 3 -4.69 -4.12 16.09
N VAL A 4 -3.63 -4.52 16.80
CA VAL A 4 -2.29 -3.93 16.65
C VAL A 4 -1.73 -4.25 15.26
N ALA A 5 -1.89 -5.49 14.79
CA ALA A 5 -1.49 -5.87 13.44
C ALA A 5 -2.20 -5.03 12.36
N ALA A 6 -3.52 -4.85 12.45
CA ALA A 6 -4.27 -3.99 11.54
C ALA A 6 -3.76 -2.55 11.54
N ALA A 7 -3.50 -1.98 12.72
CA ALA A 7 -2.94 -0.63 12.84
C ALA A 7 -1.54 -0.51 12.20
N LEU A 8 -0.66 -1.49 12.43
CA LEU A 8 0.69 -1.51 11.85
C LEU A 8 0.66 -1.67 10.32
N ILE A 9 -0.21 -2.52 9.79
CA ILE A 9 -0.39 -2.68 8.33
C ILE A 9 -0.86 -1.36 7.71
N TRP A 10 -1.82 -0.70 8.36
CA TRP A 10 -2.33 0.60 7.89
C TRP A 10 -1.25 1.68 7.88
N LEU A 11 -0.49 1.80 8.98
CA LEU A 11 0.66 2.71 9.09
C LEU A 11 1.75 2.39 8.06
N THR A 12 1.98 1.11 7.77
CA THR A 12 2.94 0.69 6.75
C THR A 12 2.50 1.14 5.36
N GLY A 13 1.21 1.02 5.03
CA GLY A 13 0.66 1.57 3.78
C GLY A 13 0.86 3.09 3.69
N LEU A 14 0.59 3.82 4.78
CA LEU A 14 0.80 5.27 4.83
C LEU A 14 2.28 5.65 4.62
N ALA A 15 3.17 4.98 5.34
CA ALA A 15 4.61 5.17 5.20
C ALA A 15 5.09 4.80 3.79
N HIS A 16 4.59 3.72 3.19
CA HIS A 16 4.93 3.31 1.83
C HIS A 16 4.53 4.37 0.80
N SER A 17 3.33 4.92 0.90
CA SER A 17 2.86 5.99 -0.01
C SER A 17 3.71 7.26 0.14
N PHE A 18 3.87 7.76 1.37
CA PHE A 18 4.55 9.04 1.62
C PHE A 18 6.07 8.96 1.43
N LEU A 19 6.72 7.97 2.03
CA LEU A 19 8.17 7.79 1.95
C LEU A 19 8.58 7.32 0.55
N GLY A 20 7.74 6.51 -0.09
CA GLY A 20 7.94 6.03 -1.44
C GLY A 20 7.92 7.11 -2.50
N GLU A 21 6.86 7.93 -2.53
CA GLU A 21 6.76 9.06 -3.47
C GLU A 21 7.95 9.99 -3.30
N ARG A 22 8.25 10.37 -2.05
CA ARG A 22 9.25 11.40 -1.72
C ARG A 22 10.69 10.95 -1.96
N TYR A 23 11.04 9.72 -1.61
CA TYR A 23 12.44 9.27 -1.60
C TYR A 23 12.78 8.29 -2.73
N ILE A 24 11.83 7.48 -3.19
CA ILE A 24 12.10 6.44 -4.19
C ILE A 24 11.65 6.94 -5.57
N LEU A 25 10.36 7.24 -5.73
CA LEU A 25 9.76 7.61 -7.01
C LEU A 25 10.37 8.90 -7.58
N ILE A 26 10.49 9.97 -6.80
CA ILE A 26 11.14 11.21 -7.27
C ILE A 26 12.59 10.97 -7.68
N ARG A 27 13.34 10.12 -6.96
CA ARG A 27 14.75 9.85 -7.30
C ARG A 27 14.87 8.96 -8.53
N LEU A 28 14.01 7.97 -8.66
CA LEU A 28 14.01 7.03 -9.79
C LEU A 28 13.57 7.74 -11.08
N LEU A 29 12.50 8.54 -11.02
CA LEU A 29 12.01 9.32 -12.15
C LEU A 29 12.93 10.49 -12.53
N ARG A 30 13.71 11.06 -11.59
CA ARG A 30 14.79 12.00 -11.97
C ARG A 30 15.88 11.37 -12.83
N ARG A 31 15.99 10.04 -12.85
CA ARG A 31 16.88 9.29 -13.77
C ARG A 31 16.10 8.72 -14.95
N GLU A 32 15.20 9.52 -15.50
CA GLU A 32 14.35 9.16 -16.64
C GLU A 32 15.14 8.60 -17.83
N ASP A 33 16.37 9.08 -18.06
CA ASP A 33 17.26 8.59 -19.12
C ASP A 33 17.63 7.10 -18.98
N SER A 34 17.51 6.53 -17.78
CA SER A 34 17.74 5.10 -17.50
C SER A 34 16.47 4.25 -17.49
N LEU A 35 15.30 4.86 -17.66
CA LEU A 35 14.03 4.14 -17.70
C LEU A 35 13.80 3.51 -19.09
N PRO A 36 13.32 2.25 -19.15
CA PRO A 36 12.90 1.65 -20.41
C PRO A 36 11.81 2.49 -21.05
N LYS A 37 12.05 2.95 -22.29
CA LYS A 37 11.06 3.65 -23.10
C LYS A 37 10.05 2.63 -23.62
N VAL A 38 8.91 2.56 -22.97
CA VAL A 38 7.79 1.71 -23.39
C VAL A 38 6.81 2.60 -24.14
N LEU A 39 6.40 2.19 -25.35
CA LEU A 39 5.53 3.00 -26.23
C LEU A 39 6.14 4.36 -26.63
N GLY A 40 7.47 4.40 -26.85
CA GLY A 40 8.16 5.58 -27.38
C GLY A 40 8.42 6.72 -26.38
N SER A 41 8.01 6.59 -25.12
CA SER A 41 8.29 7.57 -24.07
C SER A 41 8.56 6.92 -22.71
N THR A 42 9.15 7.66 -21.78
CA THR A 42 9.31 7.26 -20.37
C THR A 42 8.05 7.57 -19.54
N ALA A 43 7.13 8.39 -20.07
CA ALA A 43 5.94 8.85 -19.37
C ALA A 43 4.98 7.70 -19.03
N PHE A 44 4.82 6.73 -19.94
CA PHE A 44 4.01 5.54 -19.68
C PHE A 44 4.60 4.71 -18.54
N THR A 45 5.90 4.39 -18.61
CA THR A 45 6.62 3.66 -17.56
C THR A 45 6.55 4.38 -16.21
N ALA A 46 6.72 5.70 -16.20
CA ALA A 46 6.63 6.52 -15.00
C ALA A 46 5.21 6.51 -14.40
N GLY A 47 4.18 6.60 -15.24
CA GLY A 47 2.78 6.52 -14.83
C GLY A 47 2.42 5.15 -14.26
N THR A 48 2.79 4.07 -14.95
CA THR A 48 2.58 2.70 -14.47
C THR A 48 3.29 2.45 -13.15
N LEU A 49 4.50 2.98 -12.96
CA LEU A 49 5.24 2.83 -11.72
C LEU A 49 4.56 3.55 -10.55
N ARG A 50 4.09 4.80 -10.74
CA ARG A 50 3.28 5.50 -9.74
C ARG A 50 1.98 4.78 -9.42
N PHE A 51 1.30 4.28 -10.45
CA PHE A 51 0.07 3.52 -10.28
C PHE A 51 0.31 2.26 -9.45
N ALA A 52 1.32 1.46 -9.80
CA ALA A 52 1.68 0.26 -9.05
C ALA A 52 2.04 0.59 -7.59
N TRP A 53 2.73 1.71 -7.36
CA TRP A 53 3.10 2.18 -6.02
C TRP A 53 1.91 2.58 -5.14
N HIS A 54 0.90 3.22 -5.71
CA HIS A 54 -0.32 3.53 -4.97
C HIS A 54 -1.22 2.30 -4.84
N LEU A 55 -1.26 1.42 -5.83
CA LEU A 55 -2.03 0.19 -5.80
C LEU A 55 -1.58 -0.74 -4.65
N THR A 56 -0.27 -0.86 -4.42
CA THR A 56 0.24 -1.58 -3.24
C THR A 56 -0.25 -0.92 -1.96
N THR A 57 -0.17 0.40 -1.81
CA THR A 57 -0.73 1.10 -0.63
C THR A 57 -2.19 0.74 -0.36
N VAL A 58 -3.03 0.76 -1.41
CA VAL A 58 -4.45 0.40 -1.31
C VAL A 58 -4.62 -1.06 -0.89
N ALA A 59 -3.82 -1.97 -1.43
CA ALA A 59 -3.86 -3.39 -1.04
C ALA A 59 -3.51 -3.60 0.44
N TRP A 60 -2.52 -2.88 0.96
CA TRP A 60 -2.18 -2.93 2.39
C TRP A 60 -3.31 -2.41 3.27
N TRP A 61 -3.99 -1.33 2.87
CA TRP A 61 -5.14 -0.82 3.60
C TRP A 61 -6.36 -1.75 3.53
N ALA A 62 -6.61 -2.37 2.39
CA ALA A 62 -7.64 -3.40 2.26
C ALA A 62 -7.34 -4.59 3.20
N LEU A 63 -6.09 -5.04 3.27
CA LEU A 63 -5.68 -6.09 4.19
C LEU A 63 -5.85 -5.66 5.66
N ALA A 64 -5.45 -4.45 6.02
CA ALA A 64 -5.65 -3.91 7.38
C ALA A 64 -7.14 -3.90 7.76
N TYR A 65 -8.00 -3.50 6.83
CA TYR A 65 -9.46 -3.51 7.02
C TYR A 65 -10.00 -4.92 7.23
N LEU A 66 -9.58 -5.90 6.42
CA LEU A 66 -9.98 -7.30 6.61
C LEU A 66 -9.53 -7.85 7.97
N VAL A 67 -8.28 -7.56 8.38
CA VAL A 67 -7.77 -7.97 9.70
C VAL A 67 -8.55 -7.30 10.84
N PHE A 68 -8.96 -6.04 10.66
CA PHE A 68 -9.80 -5.34 11.63
C PHE A 68 -11.21 -5.95 11.73
N LEU A 69 -11.84 -6.32 10.62
CA LEU A 69 -13.15 -7.00 10.64
C LEU A 69 -13.08 -8.35 11.38
N LEU A 70 -11.98 -9.08 11.26
CA LEU A 70 -11.76 -10.32 12.00
C LEU A 70 -11.70 -10.08 13.52
N VAL A 71 -11.27 -8.91 13.99
CA VAL A 71 -11.34 -8.54 15.41
C VAL A 71 -12.81 -8.46 15.85
N GLY A 72 -13.66 -7.78 15.08
CA GLY A 72 -15.08 -7.62 15.41
C GLY A 72 -15.86 -8.93 15.37
N GLY A 73 -15.66 -9.74 14.32
CA GLY A 73 -16.29 -11.07 14.21
C GLY A 73 -15.90 -12.02 15.34
N LEU A 74 -14.63 -11.98 15.77
CA LEU A 74 -14.15 -12.80 16.89
C LEU A 74 -14.72 -12.34 18.24
N VAL A 75 -14.94 -11.03 18.42
CA VAL A 75 -15.59 -10.47 19.62
C VAL A 75 -17.08 -10.84 19.69
N LEU A 76 -17.79 -10.85 18.56
CA LEU A 76 -19.21 -11.27 18.51
C LEU A 76 -19.37 -12.78 18.74
N ALA A 77 -18.50 -13.60 18.15
CA ALA A 77 -18.49 -15.05 18.38
C ALA A 77 -18.16 -15.42 19.83
N ALA A 78 -17.29 -14.65 20.50
CA ALA A 78 -16.97 -14.84 21.92
C ALA A 78 -18.13 -14.44 22.85
N ARG A 79 -19.02 -13.53 22.43
CA ARG A 79 -20.18 -13.09 23.22
C ARG A 79 -21.41 -13.99 23.10
N GLY A 80 -21.50 -14.81 22.05
CA GLY A 80 -22.62 -15.72 21.79
C GLY A 80 -22.52 -17.11 22.43
N GLN A 81 -21.48 -17.38 23.23
CA GLN A 81 -21.26 -18.65 23.93
C GLN A 81 -21.47 -18.51 25.45
N GLY A 82 -22.57 -17.85 25.85
CA GLY A 82 -23.00 -17.71 27.24
C GLY A 82 -24.34 -18.39 27.48
#